data_AF-A0A2D9C400-F1
#
_entry.id   AF-A0A2D9C400-F1
#
_cell.length_a   1.000
_cell.length_b   1.000
_cell.length_c   1.000
_cell.angle_alpha   90.00
_cell.angle_beta   90.00
_cell.angle_gamma   90.00
#
_symmetry.space_group_name_H-M   'P 1'
#
loop_
_entity.id
_entity.type
_entity.pdbx_description
1 polymer ?
#
loop_
_entity_poly.entity_id
_entity_poly.type
_entity_poly.pdbx_seq_one_letter_code
_entity_poly.pdbx_strand_id
1 'polypeptide(L)'
;MPDKKKKKFKDTAFGKILLGAAHIINPALGKLLEGVMSPKEAIQAISESKISVEDKIKLQQMIYDHQNTELEEISKRWSSDMSSDNKLSKSIRPLSLAFVLISTILLIFIDSGFINFAVDSEWKELLKMLLITIVAAYFGGRSYEKGQSIKK
;
A
#
# COMPACT_ATOMS: atom_id res chain seq x y z
N MET A 1 23.51 10.80 -1.79
CA MET A 1 22.47 10.63 -2.82
C MET A 1 21.92 12.01 -3.14
N PRO A 2 21.81 12.42 -4.41
CA PRO A 2 21.26 13.73 -4.72
C PRO A 2 19.80 13.77 -4.26
N ASP A 3 19.47 14.79 -3.47
CA ASP A 3 18.15 15.08 -2.95
C ASP A 3 17.20 15.31 -4.14
N LYS A 4 16.57 14.24 -4.64
CA LYS A 4 15.59 14.33 -5.72
C LYS A 4 14.37 15.05 -5.15
N LYS A 5 14.35 16.39 -5.27
CA LYS A 5 13.16 17.23 -4.99
C LYS A 5 11.93 16.50 -5.53
N LYS A 6 11.03 16.11 -4.62
CA LYS A 6 9.78 15.42 -4.96
C LYS A 6 9.08 16.25 -6.03
N LYS A 7 8.87 15.66 -7.21
CA LYS A 7 8.17 16.34 -8.32
C LYS A 7 6.75 16.65 -7.86
N LYS A 8 6.27 17.87 -8.11
CA LYS A 8 4.88 18.23 -7.80
C LYS A 8 3.95 17.45 -8.72
N PHE A 9 2.71 17.20 -8.29
CA PHE A 9 1.74 16.42 -9.07
C PHE A 9 1.58 16.96 -10.50
N LYS A 10 1.50 18.29 -10.65
CA LYS A 10 1.47 18.98 -11.95
C LYS A 10 2.65 18.69 -12.90
N ASP A 11 3.81 18.31 -12.34
CA ASP A 11 5.03 18.05 -13.11
C ASP A 11 5.14 16.57 -13.53
N THR A 12 4.24 15.71 -13.03
CA THR A 12 4.15 14.31 -13.44
C THR A 12 3.60 14.19 -14.85
N ALA A 13 3.92 13.10 -15.56
CA ALA A 13 3.40 12.86 -16.90
C ALA A 13 1.87 12.84 -16.91
N PHE A 14 1.27 12.16 -15.91
CA PHE A 14 -0.17 12.14 -15.72
C PHE A 14 -0.74 13.52 -15.36
N GLY A 15 -0.10 14.26 -14.43
CA GLY A 15 -0.55 15.59 -14.04
C GLY A 15 -0.58 16.58 -15.22
N LYS A 16 0.39 16.52 -16.14
CA LYS A 16 0.37 17.33 -17.36
C LYS A 16 -0.79 16.97 -18.30
N ILE A 17 -1.10 15.67 -18.43
CA ILE A 17 -2.20 15.18 -19.25
C ILE A 17 -3.55 15.60 -18.64
N LEU A 18 -3.72 15.41 -17.33
CA LEU A 18 -4.92 15.80 -16.60
C LEU A 18 -5.14 17.32 -16.62
N LEU A 19 -4.07 18.11 -16.43
CA LEU A 19 -4.13 19.57 -16.53
C LEU A 19 -4.49 20.03 -17.94
N GLY A 20 -3.90 19.42 -18.97
CA GLY A 20 -4.24 19.69 -20.36
C GLY A 20 -5.71 19.40 -20.67
N ALA A 21 -6.22 18.24 -20.27
CA ALA A 21 -7.62 17.87 -20.42
C ALA A 21 -8.54 18.83 -19.67
N ALA A 22 -8.20 19.18 -18.43
CA ALA A 22 -8.97 20.13 -17.63
C ALA A 22 -8.97 21.54 -18.22
N HIS A 23 -7.84 22.00 -18.80
CA HIS A 23 -7.76 23.33 -19.43
C HIS A 23 -8.64 23.43 -20.68
N ILE A 24 -8.78 22.33 -21.43
CA ILE A 24 -9.66 22.24 -22.62
C ILE A 24 -11.14 22.30 -22.20
N ILE A 25 -11.50 21.61 -21.12
CA ILE A 25 -12.88 21.57 -20.62
C ILE A 25 -13.26 22.89 -19.94
N ASN A 26 -12.41 23.38 -19.03
CA ASN A 26 -12.62 24.62 -18.31
C ASN A 26 -11.29 25.25 -17.84
N PRO A 27 -10.89 26.41 -18.39
CA PRO A 27 -9.66 27.10 -18.00
C PRO A 27 -9.56 27.45 -16.51
N ALA A 28 -10.68 27.71 -15.83
CA ALA A 28 -10.70 27.98 -14.39
C ALA A 28 -10.43 26.70 -13.57
N LEU A 29 -10.94 25.55 -14.02
CA LEU A 29 -10.64 24.26 -13.40
C LEU A 29 -9.17 23.88 -13.61
N GLY A 30 -8.62 24.14 -14.81
CA GLY A 30 -7.19 23.96 -15.08
C GLY A 30 -6.31 24.72 -14.10
N LYS A 31 -6.61 26.01 -13.84
CA LYS A 31 -5.89 26.82 -12.84
C LYS A 31 -6.02 26.31 -11.41
N LEU A 32 -7.19 25.77 -11.03
CA LEU A 32 -7.39 25.17 -9.71
C LEU A 32 -6.57 23.89 -9.54
N LEU A 33 -6.53 23.05 -10.57
CA LEU A 33 -5.78 21.79 -10.55
C LEU A 33 -4.26 22.00 -10.58
N GLU A 34 -3.75 23.14 -11.04
CA GLU A 34 -2.31 23.47 -10.97
C GLU A 34 -1.80 23.62 -9.53
N GLY A 35 -2.68 23.97 -8.59
CA GLY A 35 -2.39 24.09 -7.16
C GLY A 35 -2.50 22.76 -6.40
N VAL A 36 -3.09 21.74 -7.03
CA VAL A 36 -3.39 20.46 -6.38
C VAL A 36 -2.13 19.61 -6.22
N MET A 37 -1.97 19.02 -5.04
CA MET A 37 -0.82 18.19 -4.69
C MET A 37 -1.11 16.70 -4.71
N SER A 38 -2.40 16.30 -4.68
CA SER A 38 -2.79 14.88 -4.65
C SER A 38 -3.93 14.54 -5.61
N PRO A 39 -4.01 13.28 -6.11
CA PRO A 39 -5.15 12.81 -6.89
C PRO A 39 -6.50 12.96 -6.18
N LYS A 40 -6.50 12.87 -4.83
CA LYS A 40 -7.71 13.01 -4.01
C LYS A 40 -8.26 14.44 -4.01
N GLU A 41 -7.38 15.42 -3.85
CA GLU A 41 -7.70 16.84 -3.99
C GLU A 41 -8.16 17.17 -5.42
N ALA A 42 -7.59 16.51 -6.44
CA ALA A 42 -8.00 16.71 -7.84
C ALA A 42 -9.43 16.23 -8.06
N ILE A 43 -9.78 15.03 -7.56
CA ILE A 43 -11.14 14.49 -7.61
C ILE A 43 -12.13 15.42 -6.89
N GLN A 44 -11.75 15.97 -5.73
CA GLN A 44 -12.58 16.91 -5.00
C GLN A 44 -12.82 18.20 -5.79
N ALA A 45 -11.76 18.82 -6.33
CA ALA A 45 -11.86 20.02 -7.15
C ALA A 45 -12.72 19.81 -8.41
N ILE A 46 -12.60 18.66 -9.07
CA ILE A 46 -13.44 18.28 -10.22
C ILE A 46 -14.91 18.15 -9.80
N SER A 47 -15.16 17.56 -8.63
CA SER A 47 -16.52 17.35 -8.10
C SER A 47 -17.22 18.68 -7.78
N GLU A 48 -16.49 19.63 -7.21
CA GLU A 48 -16.97 20.97 -6.84
C GLU A 48 -17.07 21.92 -8.04
N SER A 49 -16.43 21.61 -9.16
CA SER A 49 -16.43 22.46 -10.35
C SER A 49 -17.80 22.55 -11.04
N LYS A 50 -18.09 23.70 -11.65
CA LYS A 50 -19.29 23.91 -12.48
C LYS A 50 -19.04 23.50 -13.94
N ILE A 51 -18.76 22.22 -14.18
CA ILE A 51 -18.63 21.63 -15.53
C ILE A 51 -19.75 20.62 -15.79
N SER A 52 -19.91 20.19 -17.05
CA SER A 52 -20.88 19.15 -17.42
C SER A 52 -20.64 17.87 -16.63
N VAL A 53 -21.72 17.13 -16.30
CA VAL A 53 -21.64 15.84 -15.61
C VAL A 53 -20.76 14.85 -16.38
N GLU A 54 -20.84 14.88 -17.71
CA GLU A 54 -20.03 14.01 -18.57
C GLU A 54 -18.53 14.32 -18.46
N ASP A 55 -18.17 15.60 -18.37
CA ASP A 55 -16.78 16.03 -18.23
C ASP A 55 -16.22 15.70 -16.84
N LYS A 56 -17.05 15.79 -15.79
CA LYS A 56 -16.67 15.31 -14.45
C LYS A 56 -16.34 13.82 -14.46
N ILE A 57 -17.22 13.02 -15.07
CA ILE A 57 -17.03 11.58 -15.18
C ILE A 57 -15.75 11.28 -15.94
N LYS A 58 -15.50 11.91 -17.09
CA LYS A 58 -14.27 11.70 -17.89
C LYS A 58 -12.99 12.03 -17.11
N LEU A 59 -12.95 13.16 -16.41
CA LEU A 59 -11.78 13.56 -15.63
C LEU A 59 -11.56 12.65 -14.41
N GLN A 60 -12.62 12.23 -13.73
CA GLN A 60 -12.54 11.28 -12.62
C GLN A 60 -12.10 9.89 -13.09
N GLN A 61 -12.67 9.40 -14.19
CA GLN A 61 -12.30 8.14 -14.84
C GLN A 61 -10.80 8.11 -15.14
N MET A 62 -10.28 9.17 -15.76
CA MET A 62 -8.85 9.29 -16.07
C MET A 62 -7.96 9.16 -14.82
N ILE A 63 -8.39 9.73 -13.68
CA ILE A 63 -7.67 9.60 -12.40
C ILE A 63 -7.74 8.18 -11.85
N TYR A 64 -8.91 7.53 -11.92
CA TYR A 64 -9.09 6.17 -11.44
C TYR A 64 -8.32 5.15 -12.30
N ASP A 65 -8.35 5.28 -13.62
CA ASP A 65 -7.62 4.40 -14.55
C ASP A 65 -6.11 4.47 -14.30
N HIS A 66 -5.59 5.68 -14.04
CA HIS A 66 -4.19 5.86 -13.68
C HIS A 66 -3.84 5.18 -12.36
N GLN A 67 -4.64 5.37 -11.31
CA GLN A 67 -4.44 4.69 -10.02
C GLN A 67 -4.50 3.17 -10.16
N ASN A 68 -5.45 2.65 -10.97
CA ASN A 68 -5.56 1.22 -11.22
C ASN A 68 -4.31 0.69 -11.95
N THR A 69 -3.81 1.43 -12.94
CA THR A 69 -2.55 1.07 -13.64
C THR A 69 -1.36 1.05 -12.67
N GLU A 70 -1.24 2.03 -11.76
CA GLU A 70 -0.17 2.02 -10.75
C GLU A 70 -0.26 0.81 -9.82
N LEU A 71 -1.46 0.46 -9.36
CA LEU A 71 -1.70 -0.73 -8.55
C LEU A 71 -1.38 -2.03 -9.30
N GLU A 72 -1.73 -2.10 -10.59
CA GLU A 72 -1.37 -3.22 -11.46
C GLU A 72 0.14 -3.34 -11.63
N GLU A 73 0.86 -2.25 -11.84
CA GLU A 73 2.33 -2.28 -11.96
C GLU A 73 3.00 -2.68 -10.64
N ILE A 74 2.46 -2.26 -9.49
CA ILE A 74 2.90 -2.76 -8.18
C ILE A 74 2.66 -4.27 -8.06
N SER A 75 1.47 -4.73 -8.44
CA SER A 75 1.12 -6.15 -8.43
C SER A 75 2.01 -6.97 -9.35
N LYS A 76 2.29 -6.48 -10.57
CA LYS A 76 3.23 -7.11 -11.52
C LYS A 76 4.63 -7.19 -10.96
N ARG A 77 5.13 -6.14 -10.30
CA ARG A 77 6.43 -6.16 -9.61
C ARG A 77 6.46 -7.22 -8.52
N TRP A 78 5.44 -7.28 -7.67
CA TRP A 78 5.34 -8.31 -6.64
C TRP A 78 5.24 -9.72 -7.23
N SER A 79 4.50 -9.89 -8.33
CA SER A 79 4.40 -11.15 -9.06
C SER A 79 5.76 -11.57 -9.65
N SER A 80 6.50 -10.62 -10.22
CA SER A 80 7.85 -10.83 -10.75
C SER A 80 8.86 -11.16 -9.64
N ASP A 81 8.79 -10.51 -8.49
CA ASP A 81 9.67 -10.81 -7.35
C ASP A 81 9.39 -12.22 -6.79
N MET A 82 8.11 -12.62 -6.80
CA MET A 82 7.65 -13.94 -6.36
C MET A 82 7.89 -15.06 -7.39
N SER A 83 8.11 -14.73 -8.67
CA SER A 83 8.34 -15.71 -9.74
C SER A 83 9.76 -16.28 -9.73
N SER A 84 10.70 -15.63 -9.03
CA SER A 84 12.07 -16.13 -8.86
C SER A 84 12.09 -17.61 -8.44
N ASP A 85 12.97 -18.41 -9.05
CA ASP A 85 13.04 -19.88 -8.86
C ASP A 85 13.45 -20.31 -7.44
N ASN A 86 13.65 -19.35 -6.53
CA ASN A 86 14.01 -19.61 -5.16
C ASN A 86 12.77 -20.01 -4.32
N LYS A 87 12.74 -21.27 -3.89
CA LYS A 87 11.73 -21.80 -2.95
C LYS A 87 11.68 -21.00 -1.64
N LEU A 88 12.81 -20.46 -1.18
CA LEU A 88 12.89 -19.66 0.03
C LEU A 88 12.09 -18.35 -0.09
N SER A 89 12.17 -17.67 -1.23
CA SER A 89 11.40 -16.45 -1.52
C SER A 89 9.89 -16.74 -1.55
N LYS A 90 9.48 -17.90 -2.06
CA LYS A 90 8.08 -18.33 -2.12
C LYS A 90 7.50 -18.67 -0.74
N SER A 91 8.35 -19.08 0.19
CA SER A 91 7.96 -19.51 1.54
C SER A 91 8.31 -18.50 2.63
N ILE A 92 8.79 -17.29 2.29
CA ILE A 92 9.27 -16.33 3.31
C ILE A 92 8.19 -15.95 4.32
N ARG A 93 6.93 -15.81 3.90
CA ARG A 93 5.79 -15.46 4.78
C ARG A 93 5.50 -16.55 5.82
N PRO A 94 5.29 -17.84 5.45
CA PRO A 94 5.14 -18.89 6.45
C PRO A 94 6.43 -19.12 7.26
N LEU A 95 7.61 -18.93 6.66
CA LEU A 95 8.88 -19.13 7.36
C LEU A 95 9.13 -18.07 8.43
N SER A 96 8.80 -16.80 8.17
CA SER A 96 8.90 -15.73 9.17
C SER A 96 7.94 -15.96 10.34
N LEU A 97 6.73 -16.47 10.08
CA LEU A 97 5.80 -16.86 11.14
C LEU A 97 6.38 -17.99 11.99
N ALA A 98 6.87 -19.06 11.36
CA ALA A 98 7.48 -20.19 12.06
C ALA A 98 8.70 -19.76 12.89
N PHE A 99 9.57 -18.90 12.32
CA PHE A 99 10.75 -18.37 12.99
C PHE A 99 10.40 -17.59 14.26
N VAL A 100 9.42 -16.68 14.19
CA VAL A 100 8.98 -15.89 15.35
C VAL A 100 8.32 -16.79 16.40
N LEU A 101 7.52 -17.77 15.99
CA LEU A 101 6.90 -18.73 16.89
C LEU A 101 7.94 -19.56 17.66
N ILE A 102 8.93 -20.12 16.95
CA ILE A 102 10.02 -20.91 17.53
C ILE A 102 10.88 -20.04 18.45
N SER A 103 11.22 -18.81 18.02
CA SER A 103 12.00 -17.88 18.85
C SER A 103 11.26 -17.53 20.14
N THR A 104 9.94 -17.36 20.09
CA THR A 104 9.10 -17.12 21.28
C THR A 104 9.11 -18.33 22.21
N ILE A 105 8.98 -19.55 21.67
CA ILE A 105 9.06 -20.79 22.46
C ILE A 105 10.42 -20.91 23.15
N LEU A 106 11.52 -20.62 22.45
CA LEU A 106 12.87 -20.64 23.01
C LEU A 106 13.04 -19.61 24.15
N LEU A 107 12.51 -18.39 23.97
CA LEU A 107 12.53 -17.37 25.02
C LEU A 107 11.76 -17.80 26.27
N ILE A 108 10.61 -18.48 26.11
CA ILE A 108 9.86 -19.04 27.25
C ILE A 108 10.70 -20.05 28.02
N PHE A 109 11.42 -20.95 27.33
CA PHE A 109 12.28 -21.94 27.99
C PHE A 109 13.47 -21.31 28.72
N ILE A 110 14.04 -20.23 28.17
CA ILE A 110 15.12 -19.49 28.82
C ILE A 110 14.59 -18.79 30.08
N ASP A 111 13.45 -18.10 29.98
CA ASP A 111 12.80 -17.39 31.11
C ASP A 111 12.29 -18.38 32.19
N SER A 112 11.89 -19.60 31.81
CA SER A 112 11.40 -20.62 32.74
C SER A 112 12.48 -21.32 33.59
N GLY A 113 13.75 -20.89 33.52
CA GLY A 113 14.77 -21.29 34.49
C GLY A 113 15.97 -22.07 33.95
N PHE A 114 16.22 -22.06 32.63
CA PHE A 114 17.44 -22.67 32.09
C PHE A 114 18.68 -21.75 32.23
N ILE A 115 18.48 -20.43 32.22
CA ILE A 115 19.52 -19.40 32.38
C ILE A 115 18.90 -18.21 33.14
N ASN A 116 19.65 -17.58 34.06
CA ASN A 116 19.21 -16.39 34.79
C ASN A 116 19.26 -15.14 33.88
N PHE A 117 18.38 -15.10 32.87
CA PHE A 117 18.27 -14.02 31.90
C PHE A 117 16.92 -13.30 32.08
N ALA A 118 16.94 -12.17 32.78
CA ALA A 118 15.76 -11.35 32.97
C ALA A 118 15.47 -10.52 31.72
N VAL A 119 14.43 -10.88 30.97
CA VAL A 119 13.94 -10.08 29.83
C VAL A 119 13.13 -8.90 30.34
N ASP A 120 13.47 -7.68 29.93
CA ASP A 120 12.71 -6.48 30.28
C ASP A 120 11.23 -6.62 29.85
N SER A 121 10.35 -6.04 30.66
CA SER A 121 8.93 -5.87 30.36
C SER A 121 8.67 -5.21 28.99
N GLU A 122 9.48 -4.24 28.59
CA GLU A 122 9.32 -3.54 27.29
C GLU A 122 9.53 -4.50 26.11
N TRP A 123 10.58 -5.33 26.18
CA TRP A 123 10.86 -6.33 25.15
C TRP A 123 9.78 -7.41 25.07
N LYS A 124 9.20 -7.81 26.21
CA LYS A 124 8.10 -8.77 26.26
C LYS A 124 6.84 -8.22 25.59
N GLU A 125 6.47 -6.97 25.86
CA GLU A 125 5.28 -6.37 25.24
C GLU A 125 5.48 -6.14 23.73
N LEU A 126 6.68 -5.70 23.32
CA LEU A 126 7.03 -5.55 21.91
C LEU A 126 6.92 -6.89 21.16
N LEU A 127 7.52 -7.96 21.70
CA LEU A 127 7.47 -9.30 21.09
C LEU A 127 6.04 -9.84 21.00
N LYS A 128 5.24 -9.64 22.04
CA LYS A 128 3.81 -10.01 22.05
C LYS A 128 3.03 -9.25 20.98
N MET A 129 3.23 -7.94 20.85
CA MET A 129 2.58 -7.13 19.83
C MET A 129 2.97 -7.61 18.43
N LEU A 130 4.26 -7.81 18.18
CA LEU A 130 4.78 -8.32 16.93
C LEU A 130 4.19 -9.69 16.57
N LEU A 131 4.11 -10.61 17.55
CA LEU A 131 3.54 -11.94 17.37
C LEU A 131 2.06 -11.86 16.96
N ILE A 132 1.26 -11.06 17.66
CA ILE A 132 -0.16 -10.87 17.33
C ILE A 132 -0.30 -10.29 15.91
N THR A 133 0.48 -9.28 15.55
CA THR A 133 0.45 -8.66 14.23
C THR A 133 0.78 -9.66 13.12
N ILE A 134 1.83 -10.47 13.27
CA ILE A 134 2.25 -11.45 12.25
C ILE A 134 1.21 -12.58 12.11
N VAL A 135 0.68 -13.08 13.23
CA VAL A 135 -0.37 -14.11 13.23
C VAL A 135 -1.63 -13.58 12.55
N ALA A 136 -2.08 -12.37 12.91
CA ALA A 136 -3.24 -11.73 12.30
C ALA A 136 -3.03 -11.44 10.81
N ALA A 137 -1.85 -10.98 10.40
CA ALA A 137 -1.55 -10.73 8.99
C ALA A 137 -1.56 -12.04 8.16
N TYR A 138 -0.94 -13.11 8.68
CA TYR A 138 -0.85 -14.39 7.98
C TYR A 138 -2.20 -15.09 7.88
N PHE A 139 -2.93 -15.25 9.00
CA PHE A 139 -4.21 -15.96 9.02
C PHE A 139 -5.39 -15.07 8.58
N GLY A 140 -5.34 -13.77 8.86
CA GLY A 140 -6.37 -12.81 8.45
C GLY A 140 -6.42 -12.64 6.94
N GLY A 141 -5.26 -12.49 6.28
CA GLY A 141 -5.18 -12.44 4.82
C GLY A 141 -5.72 -13.70 4.14
N ARG A 142 -5.31 -14.88 4.63
CA ARG A 142 -5.80 -16.18 4.12
C ARG A 142 -7.30 -16.39 4.35
N SER A 143 -7.82 -15.94 5.50
CA SER A 143 -9.25 -16.03 5.80
C SER A 143 -10.08 -15.09 4.92
N TYR A 144 -9.57 -13.89 4.64
CA TYR A 144 -10.20 -12.94 3.73
C TYR A 144 -10.22 -13.45 2.28
N GLU A 145 -9.09 -13.95 1.77
CA GLU A 145 -8.97 -14.57 0.44
C GLU A 145 -9.99 -15.71 0.26
N LYS A 146 -10.09 -16.60 1.26
CA LYS A 146 -11.04 -17.73 1.23
C LYS A 146 -12.48 -17.25 1.35
N GLY A 147 -12.76 -16.25 2.18
CA GLY A 147 -14.09 -15.65 2.33
C GLY A 147 -14.63 -15.05 1.03
N GLN A 148 -13.77 -14.39 0.25
CA GLN A 148 -14.14 -13.85 -1.05
C GLN A 148 -14.40 -14.93 -2.09
N SER A 149 -13.64 -16.04 -2.08
CA SER A 149 -13.88 -17.16 -3.00
C SER A 149 -15.20 -17.89 -2.75
N ILE A 150 -15.72 -17.87 -1.52
CA ILE A 150 -16.99 -18.53 -1.15
C ILE A 150 -18.20 -17.66 -1.52
N LYS A 151 -18.03 -16.33 -1.56
CA LYS A 151 -19.09 -15.38 -1.95
C LYS A 151 -19.27 -15.26 -3.47
N LYS A 152 -18.37 -15.84 -4.25
CA LYS A 152 -18.35 -15.82 -5.71
C LYS A 152 -18.97 -17.09 -6.25
#